data_AF-A0A2Z4NC88-F1
#
_entry.id   AF-A0A2Z4NC88-F1
#
_cell.length_a   1.000
_cell.length_b   1.000
_cell.length_c   1.000
_cell.angle_alpha   90.00
_cell.angle_beta   90.00
_cell.angle_gamma   90.00
#
_symmetry.space_group_name_H-M   'P 1'
#
loop_
_entity.id
_entity.type
_entity.pdbx_description
1 polymer ?
#
loop_
_entity_poly.entity_id
_entity_poly.type
_entity_poly.pdbx_seq_one_letter_code
_entity_poly.pdbx_strand_id
1 'polypeptide(L)'
;MNKKKWLWMPLLSINALPLIAISCNQSKNINETRNIELTSIINTKNQEDLNWKNFLKNKHIQVLLDLAYDSNQEKQDYINSQKQLGNKYIQDLKKWLYFGNPIVSIFKDDGDYDTKPYVMKKGQEEVLQTLLEQNWLTFLYHLKDFVFIFAPVFDQFMSNVNNTILDAHEKNLKLGAFYLPETNNIIDFTIQKYADDEDELQYEVYLLTEQGFILNITIRRNKKILKELISDFNYHLEDLKYYQENVFNEFPELSAKSKASINEAETKKALYMNDFDQMYTLFKWINNEINDLKYEYNKMKYPEETTNKPEISITEYKKVEISTLPYIWTFDKLYKAENKLNFFDIKQFVETSKSFKNKPNNRSDEVLFKEKYGGDLLKYGLIHLK
;
A
#
# COMPACT_ATOMS: atom_id res chain seq x y z
N MET A 1 61.00 37.50 25.25
CA MET A 1 60.98 36.54 24.13
C MET A 1 59.57 36.47 23.56
N ASN A 2 59.34 37.19 22.47
CA ASN A 2 58.03 37.36 21.84
C ASN A 2 58.25 37.34 20.33
N LYS A 3 57.73 36.35 19.60
CA LYS A 3 57.46 36.47 18.15
C LYS A 3 56.25 35.59 17.77
N LYS A 4 55.08 36.25 17.69
CA LYS A 4 53.89 35.78 16.97
C LYS A 4 54.24 35.72 15.48
N LYS A 5 53.96 34.60 14.83
CA LYS A 5 54.05 34.46 13.36
C LYS A 5 52.70 34.78 12.74
N TRP A 6 52.71 35.78 11.87
CA TRP A 6 51.64 36.23 10.99
C TRP A 6 51.87 35.59 9.62
N LEU A 7 50.86 34.94 9.05
CA LEU A 7 50.86 34.33 7.70
C LEU A 7 49.59 34.86 7.02
N TRP A 8 49.64 36.02 6.35
CA TRP A 8 49.83 36.22 4.90
C TRP A 8 48.92 35.34 4.02
N MET A 9 47.79 35.93 3.62
CA MET A 9 46.97 35.55 2.46
C MET A 9 47.71 35.87 1.15
N PRO A 10 47.52 35.08 0.09
CA PRO A 10 47.67 35.56 -1.28
C PRO A 10 46.30 35.92 -1.90
N LEU A 11 46.16 37.20 -2.26
CA LEU A 11 45.29 37.71 -3.31
C LEU A 11 45.89 37.34 -4.67
N LEU A 12 45.08 36.84 -5.61
CA LEU A 12 45.27 36.76 -7.08
C LEU A 12 44.10 35.90 -7.64
N SER A 13 43.36 36.19 -8.70
CA SER A 13 43.33 37.27 -9.68
C SER A 13 41.97 37.20 -10.39
N ILE A 14 41.38 38.35 -10.70
CA ILE A 14 40.15 38.51 -11.47
C ILE A 14 40.46 38.22 -12.94
N ASN A 15 39.77 37.25 -13.55
CA ASN A 15 39.77 37.07 -15.00
C ASN A 15 38.39 37.39 -15.59
N ALA A 16 38.47 38.33 -16.53
CA ALA A 16 37.48 38.91 -17.43
C ALA A 16 36.30 38.02 -17.88
N LEU A 17 35.11 38.63 -17.82
CA LEU A 17 33.89 38.20 -18.50
C LEU A 17 33.99 38.46 -20.02
N PRO A 18 33.55 37.54 -20.88
CA PRO A 18 33.16 37.88 -22.25
C PRO A 18 31.72 38.44 -22.23
N LEU A 19 31.60 39.72 -22.59
CA LEU A 19 30.35 40.37 -22.95
C LEU A 19 29.77 39.67 -24.20
N ILE A 20 28.79 38.80 -24.01
CA ILE A 20 27.96 38.31 -25.11
C ILE A 20 26.90 39.38 -25.39
N ALA A 21 27.05 40.03 -26.53
CA ALA A 21 26.07 40.93 -27.10
C ALA A 21 24.73 40.18 -27.30
N ILE A 22 23.70 40.59 -26.58
CA ILE A 22 22.32 40.16 -26.83
C ILE A 22 21.84 40.94 -28.05
N SER A 23 21.95 40.30 -29.22
CA SER A 23 21.22 40.70 -30.41
C SER A 23 19.77 40.24 -30.27
N CYS A 24 18.87 41.15 -29.91
CA CYS A 24 17.44 40.99 -30.11
C CYS A 24 17.16 40.86 -31.62
N ASN A 25 16.84 39.63 -32.05
CA ASN A 25 16.14 39.42 -33.32
C ASN A 25 14.82 38.70 -32.99
N GLN A 26 13.71 39.37 -33.28
CA GLN A 26 12.35 38.84 -33.17
C GLN A 26 12.09 37.75 -34.23
N SER A 27 11.15 36.86 -33.89
CA SER A 27 10.26 36.11 -34.80
C SER A 27 10.70 34.72 -35.28
N LYS A 28 9.79 33.73 -35.11
CA LYS A 28 9.83 32.26 -35.33
C LYS A 28 10.48 31.48 -34.17
N ASN A 29 9.89 30.45 -33.56
CA ASN A 29 8.82 29.51 -33.92
C ASN A 29 8.13 29.03 -32.62
N ILE A 30 6.88 29.45 -32.35
CA ILE A 30 6.08 28.88 -31.25
C ILE A 30 5.77 27.38 -31.49
N ASN A 31 5.83 26.93 -32.75
CA ASN A 31 5.60 25.53 -33.12
C ASN A 31 6.81 24.61 -32.88
N GLU A 32 8.05 25.10 -32.89
CA GLU A 32 9.24 24.25 -32.65
C GLU A 32 9.40 23.94 -31.16
N THR A 33 9.19 24.92 -30.28
CA THR A 33 9.22 24.68 -28.82
C THR A 33 8.12 23.72 -28.38
N ARG A 34 6.91 23.86 -28.95
CA ARG A 34 5.77 22.96 -28.67
C ARG A 34 6.02 21.54 -29.21
N ASN A 35 6.66 21.40 -30.35
CA ASN A 35 7.02 20.10 -30.91
C ASN A 35 8.17 19.41 -30.15
N ILE A 36 9.16 20.16 -29.66
CA ILE A 36 10.24 19.62 -28.81
C ILE A 36 9.67 19.15 -27.47
N GLU A 37 8.75 19.91 -26.87
CA GLU A 37 8.06 19.55 -25.63
C GLU A 37 7.12 18.35 -25.82
N LEU A 38 6.37 18.27 -26.93
CA LEU A 38 5.56 17.09 -27.26
C LEU A 38 6.41 15.85 -27.50
N THR A 39 7.56 15.99 -28.18
CA THR A 39 8.47 14.85 -28.45
C THR A 39 9.16 14.37 -27.18
N SER A 40 9.54 15.27 -26.27
CA SER A 40 10.10 14.89 -24.97
C SER A 40 9.06 14.22 -24.06
N ILE A 41 7.80 14.69 -24.07
CA ILE A 41 6.67 14.06 -23.37
C ILE A 41 6.37 12.67 -23.94
N ILE A 42 6.32 12.52 -25.27
CA ILE A 42 6.09 11.23 -25.94
C ILE A 42 7.22 10.24 -25.62
N ASN A 43 8.48 10.68 -25.70
CA ASN A 43 9.62 9.83 -25.38
C ASN A 43 9.64 9.41 -23.90
N THR A 44 9.27 10.31 -22.98
CA THR A 44 9.20 10.01 -21.54
C THR A 44 8.09 8.99 -21.25
N LYS A 45 6.89 9.19 -21.83
CA LYS A 45 5.77 8.26 -21.68
C LYS A 45 6.10 6.87 -22.24
N ASN A 46 6.73 6.82 -23.41
CA ASN A 46 7.16 5.56 -24.02
C ASN A 46 8.18 4.81 -23.15
N GLN A 47 9.07 5.53 -22.46
CA GLN A 47 10.05 4.93 -21.55
C GLN A 47 9.38 4.41 -20.27
N GLU A 48 8.45 5.16 -19.69
CA GLU A 48 7.71 4.74 -18.50
C GLU A 48 6.85 3.49 -18.78
N ASP A 49 6.17 3.45 -19.93
CA ASP A 49 5.40 2.29 -20.38
C ASP A 49 6.29 1.06 -20.57
N LEU A 50 7.51 1.24 -21.11
CA LEU A 50 8.50 0.16 -21.24
C LEU A 50 8.99 -0.33 -19.88
N ASN A 51 9.25 0.57 -18.94
CA ASN A 51 9.69 0.23 -17.58
C ASN A 51 8.61 -0.58 -16.85
N TRP A 52 7.35 -0.14 -16.91
CA TRP A 52 6.21 -0.90 -16.39
C TRP A 52 6.08 -2.27 -17.05
N LYS A 53 6.21 -2.35 -18.38
CA LYS A 53 6.14 -3.62 -19.11
C LYS A 53 7.24 -4.58 -18.65
N ASN A 54 8.46 -4.10 -18.42
CA ASN A 54 9.56 -4.93 -17.94
C ASN A 54 9.35 -5.34 -16.48
N PHE A 55 8.89 -4.43 -15.63
CA PHE A 55 8.54 -4.73 -14.25
C PHE A 55 7.47 -5.81 -14.13
N LEU A 56 6.38 -5.68 -14.91
CA LEU A 56 5.27 -6.64 -14.89
C LEU A 56 5.66 -8.02 -15.41
N LYS A 57 6.66 -8.14 -16.29
CA LYS A 57 7.14 -9.45 -16.77
C LYS A 57 7.81 -10.30 -15.69
N ASN A 58 8.18 -9.72 -14.55
CA ASN A 58 8.83 -10.45 -13.48
C ASN A 58 7.92 -11.54 -12.91
N LYS A 59 8.48 -12.75 -12.73
CA LYS A 59 7.74 -13.92 -12.25
C LYS A 59 7.04 -13.68 -10.91
N HIS A 60 7.73 -13.05 -9.96
CA HIS A 60 7.16 -12.77 -8.63
C HIS A 60 5.97 -11.81 -8.69
N ILE A 61 5.98 -10.83 -9.61
CA ILE A 61 4.85 -9.92 -9.82
C ILE A 61 3.65 -10.66 -10.39
N GLN A 62 3.87 -11.53 -11.40
CA GLN A 62 2.79 -12.36 -11.95
C GLN A 62 2.18 -13.26 -10.89
N VAL A 63 3.01 -13.89 -10.04
CA VAL A 63 2.54 -14.70 -8.91
C VAL A 63 1.69 -13.87 -7.93
N LEU A 64 2.13 -12.67 -7.55
CA LEU A 64 1.36 -11.81 -6.65
C LEU A 64 0.00 -11.44 -7.25
N LEU A 65 -0.04 -11.10 -8.55
CA LEU A 65 -1.28 -10.79 -9.26
C LEU A 65 -2.20 -12.01 -9.37
N ASP A 66 -1.64 -13.20 -9.61
CA ASP A 66 -2.39 -14.47 -9.69
C ASP A 66 -2.97 -14.89 -8.36
N LEU A 67 -2.27 -14.61 -7.24
CA LEU A 67 -2.79 -14.84 -5.90
C LEU A 67 -3.85 -13.81 -5.50
N ALA A 68 -3.72 -12.58 -5.99
CA ALA A 68 -4.57 -11.45 -5.66
C ALA A 68 -5.92 -11.45 -6.42
N TYR A 69 -5.95 -11.96 -7.65
CA TYR A 69 -7.10 -11.79 -8.55
C TYR A 69 -7.40 -13.08 -9.31
N ASP A 70 -8.68 -13.42 -9.44
CA ASP A 70 -9.09 -14.67 -10.09
C ASP A 70 -9.11 -14.55 -11.62
N SER A 71 -9.53 -13.40 -12.13
CA SER A 71 -9.69 -13.19 -13.56
C SER A 71 -8.57 -12.35 -14.15
N ASN A 72 -8.25 -12.58 -15.43
CA ASN A 72 -7.31 -11.73 -16.15
C ASN A 72 -7.82 -10.30 -16.29
N GLN A 73 -9.14 -10.10 -16.33
CA GLN A 73 -9.74 -8.78 -16.43
C GLN A 73 -9.49 -7.96 -15.15
N GLU A 74 -9.78 -8.51 -13.97
CA GLU A 74 -9.48 -7.87 -12.68
C GLU A 74 -8.00 -7.48 -12.56
N LYS A 75 -7.09 -8.38 -12.99
CA LYS A 75 -5.65 -8.10 -12.99
C LYS A 75 -5.32 -6.89 -13.87
N GLN A 76 -5.86 -6.84 -15.08
CA GLN A 76 -5.59 -5.73 -15.99
C GLN A 76 -6.22 -4.42 -15.49
N ASP A 77 -7.43 -4.46 -14.95
CA ASP A 77 -8.09 -3.29 -14.38
C ASP A 77 -7.30 -2.72 -13.20
N TYR A 78 -6.81 -3.59 -12.33
CA TYR A 78 -5.91 -3.20 -11.25
C TYR A 78 -4.59 -2.63 -11.78
N ILE A 79 -3.89 -3.31 -12.68
CA ILE A 79 -2.64 -2.79 -13.28
C ILE A 79 -2.86 -1.41 -13.90
N ASN A 80 -3.97 -1.21 -14.61
CA ASN A 80 -4.30 0.06 -15.24
C ASN A 80 -4.57 1.15 -14.21
N SER A 81 -5.27 0.85 -13.11
CA SER A 81 -5.49 1.81 -12.02
C SER A 81 -4.17 2.24 -11.37
N GLN A 82 -3.23 1.30 -11.19
CA GLN A 82 -1.90 1.59 -10.64
C GLN A 82 -1.07 2.50 -11.54
N LYS A 83 -1.10 2.28 -12.87
CA LYS A 83 -0.45 3.17 -13.84
C LYS A 83 -1.07 4.57 -13.90
N GLN A 84 -2.35 4.71 -13.58
CA GLN A 84 -3.08 5.97 -13.64
C GLN A 84 -2.88 6.88 -12.43
N LEU A 85 -2.32 6.40 -11.32
CA LEU A 85 -2.05 7.20 -10.12
C LEU A 85 -1.20 8.46 -10.44
N GLY A 86 -0.22 8.30 -11.33
CA GLY A 86 0.58 9.38 -11.91
C GLY A 86 1.40 10.20 -10.90
N ASN A 87 2.04 11.26 -11.40
CA ASN A 87 2.98 12.08 -10.60
C ASN A 87 2.34 12.79 -9.41
N LYS A 88 1.07 13.18 -9.51
CA LYS A 88 0.37 13.85 -8.42
C LYS A 88 0.29 12.96 -7.18
N TYR A 89 -0.06 11.68 -7.37
CA TYR A 89 -0.10 10.72 -6.28
C TYR A 89 1.28 10.55 -5.62
N ILE A 90 2.36 10.46 -6.42
CA ILE A 90 3.72 10.31 -5.91
C ILE A 90 4.18 11.55 -5.11
N GLN A 91 3.80 12.76 -5.56
CA GLN A 91 4.09 14.00 -4.82
C GLN A 91 3.32 14.07 -3.50
N ASP A 92 2.05 13.70 -3.50
CA ASP A 92 1.24 13.61 -2.28
C ASP A 92 1.84 12.56 -1.34
N LEU A 93 2.25 11.41 -1.86
CA LEU A 93 2.90 10.35 -1.09
C LEU A 93 4.17 10.85 -0.40
N LYS A 94 5.06 11.53 -1.16
CA LYS A 94 6.29 12.13 -0.63
C LYS A 94 6.00 13.11 0.52
N LYS A 95 5.00 13.97 0.36
CA LYS A 95 4.60 14.95 1.37
C LYS A 95 4.11 14.29 2.66
N TRP A 96 3.25 13.27 2.55
CA TRP A 96 2.54 12.71 3.70
C TRP A 96 3.29 11.56 4.39
N LEU A 97 4.13 10.79 3.68
CA LEU A 97 4.93 9.72 4.29
C LEU A 97 5.88 10.25 5.37
N TYR A 98 6.36 11.48 5.24
CA TYR A 98 7.18 12.12 6.28
C TYR A 98 6.48 12.12 7.64
N PHE A 99 5.16 12.37 7.67
CA PHE A 99 4.35 12.38 8.90
C PHE A 99 3.74 11.02 9.23
N GLY A 100 3.57 10.16 8.22
CA GLY A 100 2.96 8.84 8.31
C GLY A 100 3.90 7.70 8.68
N ASN A 101 5.20 7.95 8.78
CA ASN A 101 6.16 6.87 8.95
C ASN A 101 5.99 6.15 10.31
N PRO A 102 6.25 4.83 10.37
CA PRO A 102 6.06 4.02 11.57
C PRO A 102 7.02 4.37 12.72
N ILE A 103 8.03 5.21 12.50
CA ILE A 103 9.03 5.57 13.51
C ILE A 103 8.59 6.81 14.29
N VAL A 104 7.77 7.68 13.71
CA VAL A 104 7.16 8.81 14.43
C VAL A 104 6.02 8.36 15.34
N SER A 105 5.56 7.10 15.26
CA SER A 105 4.46 6.58 16.09
C SER A 105 4.82 6.37 17.57
N ILE A 106 6.03 6.71 18.01
CA ILE A 106 6.43 6.70 19.43
C ILE A 106 5.82 7.88 20.21
N PHE A 107 5.30 8.90 19.52
CA PHE A 107 4.51 9.97 20.11
C PHE A 107 3.03 9.56 20.24
N LYS A 108 2.76 8.37 20.75
CA LYS A 108 1.40 8.00 21.17
C LYS A 108 1.10 8.73 22.48
N ASP A 109 -0.08 9.35 22.49
CA ASP A 109 -0.61 10.17 23.56
C ASP A 109 -0.65 9.41 24.89
N ASP A 110 -0.26 10.07 25.97
CA ASP A 110 -0.28 9.56 27.36
C ASP A 110 -1.70 9.63 27.97
N GLY A 111 -2.77 9.67 27.17
CA GLY A 111 -4.11 9.99 27.66
C GLY A 111 -5.29 9.54 26.80
N ASP A 112 -6.42 9.45 27.49
CA ASP A 112 -7.73 8.84 27.19
C ASP A 112 -8.49 9.34 25.95
N TYR A 113 -7.83 10.03 25.01
CA TYR A 113 -8.45 10.54 23.78
C TYR A 113 -7.60 10.17 22.56
N ASP A 114 -8.17 9.34 21.68
CA ASP A 114 -7.59 8.80 20.45
C ASP A 114 -7.41 9.86 19.33
N THR A 115 -6.99 11.07 19.67
CA THR A 115 -6.86 12.18 18.72
C THR A 115 -5.41 12.36 18.27
N LYS A 116 -4.97 11.54 17.31
CA LYS A 116 -3.72 11.82 16.58
C LYS A 116 -3.82 13.17 15.86
N PRO A 117 -2.73 13.96 15.77
CA PRO A 117 -2.68 15.14 14.93
C PRO A 117 -3.12 14.83 13.51
N TYR A 118 -3.87 15.74 12.86
CA TYR A 118 -4.42 15.54 11.51
C TYR A 118 -3.37 15.03 10.50
N VAL A 119 -2.15 15.59 10.55
CA VAL A 119 -1.06 15.21 9.65
C VAL A 119 -0.60 13.75 9.86
N MET A 120 -0.66 13.23 11.09
CA MET A 120 -0.33 11.84 11.40
C MET A 120 -1.48 10.91 11.00
N LYS A 121 -2.73 11.30 11.29
CA LYS A 121 -3.92 10.54 10.86
C LYS A 121 -3.91 10.37 9.33
N LYS A 122 -3.79 11.47 8.61
CA LYS A 122 -3.70 11.48 7.14
C LYS A 122 -2.48 10.72 6.63
N GLY A 123 -1.32 10.91 7.23
CA GLY A 123 -0.09 10.22 6.82
C GLY A 123 -0.15 8.71 7.02
N GLN A 124 -0.62 8.24 8.18
CA GLN A 124 -0.61 6.83 8.58
C GLN A 124 -1.82 6.07 8.01
N GLU A 125 -3.02 6.53 8.34
CA GLU A 125 -4.28 5.80 8.11
C GLU A 125 -4.81 5.98 6.70
N GLU A 126 -4.60 7.16 6.10
CA GLU A 126 -5.03 7.38 4.71
C GLU A 126 -3.90 7.03 3.74
N VAL A 127 -2.74 7.68 3.85
CA VAL A 127 -1.72 7.62 2.80
C VAL A 127 -0.86 6.34 2.85
N LEU A 128 -0.25 6.04 3.99
CA LEU A 128 0.63 4.86 4.13
C LEU A 128 -0.16 3.56 4.00
N GLN A 129 -1.33 3.48 4.64
CA GLN A 129 -2.21 2.32 4.51
C GLN A 129 -2.66 2.10 3.06
N THR A 130 -3.13 3.16 2.38
CA THR A 130 -3.50 3.07 0.96
C THR A 130 -2.32 2.61 0.10
N LEU A 131 -1.11 3.11 0.35
CA LEU A 131 0.08 2.66 -0.38
C LEU A 131 0.31 1.15 -0.22
N LEU A 132 0.25 0.64 1.01
CA LEU A 132 0.66 -0.73 1.33
C LEU A 132 -0.42 -1.77 1.09
N GLU A 133 -1.69 -1.36 1.09
CA GLU A 133 -2.83 -2.27 0.95
C GLU A 133 -3.48 -2.17 -0.43
N GLN A 134 -3.68 -0.95 -0.94
CA GLN A 134 -4.39 -0.73 -2.20
C GLN A 134 -3.41 -0.53 -3.36
N ASN A 135 -2.31 0.18 -3.13
CA ASN A 135 -1.35 0.56 -4.17
C ASN A 135 0.00 -0.18 -4.05
N TRP A 136 -0.04 -1.42 -3.57
CA TRP A 136 1.15 -2.24 -3.30
C TRP A 136 1.99 -2.49 -4.56
N LEU A 137 1.36 -2.57 -5.74
CA LEU A 137 2.10 -2.75 -7.00
C LEU A 137 2.90 -1.50 -7.36
N THR A 138 2.33 -0.32 -7.09
CA THR A 138 3.03 0.97 -7.21
C THR A 138 4.16 1.06 -6.19
N PHE A 139 3.95 0.59 -4.96
CA PHE A 139 5.02 0.49 -3.96
C PHE A 139 6.21 -0.35 -4.45
N LEU A 140 5.95 -1.54 -5.00
CA LEU A 140 7.02 -2.40 -5.54
C LEU A 140 7.70 -1.79 -6.77
N TYR A 141 6.93 -1.18 -7.67
CA TYR A 141 7.47 -0.52 -8.86
C TYR A 141 8.43 0.62 -8.48
N HIS A 142 8.05 1.43 -7.49
CA HIS A 142 8.85 2.55 -6.99
C HIS A 142 9.80 2.18 -5.83
N LEU A 143 10.10 0.89 -5.60
CA LEU A 143 10.89 0.46 -4.45
C LEU A 143 12.21 1.25 -4.30
N LYS A 144 12.92 1.47 -5.41
CA LYS A 144 14.18 2.25 -5.48
C LYS A 144 14.06 3.72 -5.09
N ASP A 145 12.85 4.28 -5.14
CA ASP A 145 12.58 5.68 -4.86
C ASP A 145 12.30 5.89 -3.37
N PHE A 146 12.02 4.83 -2.61
CA PHE A 146 11.80 4.92 -1.17
C PHE A 146 13.10 5.05 -0.37
N VAL A 147 12.97 5.64 0.81
CA VAL A 147 14.02 5.76 1.83
C VAL A 147 13.54 5.01 3.07
N PHE A 148 14.39 4.11 3.54
CA PHE A 148 14.18 3.38 4.77
C PHE A 148 15.22 3.83 5.80
N ILE A 149 14.87 3.77 7.07
CA ILE A 149 15.80 4.03 8.18
C ILE A 149 15.82 2.85 9.12
N PHE A 150 16.98 2.57 9.71
CA PHE A 150 17.15 1.51 10.68
C PHE A 150 16.22 1.71 11.88
N ALA A 151 15.42 0.70 12.19
CA ALA A 151 14.43 0.69 13.25
C ALA A 151 14.73 -0.50 14.18
N PRO A 152 15.59 -0.32 15.21
CA PRO A 152 15.99 -1.41 16.08
C PRO A 152 14.75 -2.02 16.77
N VAL A 153 14.73 -3.36 16.85
CA VAL A 153 13.71 -4.07 17.62
C VAL A 153 14.14 -4.04 19.08
N PHE A 154 13.41 -3.30 19.92
CA PHE A 154 13.67 -3.27 21.36
C PHE A 154 12.90 -4.39 22.04
N ASP A 155 13.63 -5.35 22.62
CA ASP A 155 13.07 -6.36 23.51
C ASP A 155 13.28 -5.91 24.96
N GLN A 156 12.20 -5.45 25.59
CA GLN A 156 12.16 -4.96 26.97
C GLN A 156 12.51 -6.04 28.01
N PHE A 157 12.48 -7.33 27.64
CA PHE A 157 12.77 -8.45 28.54
C PHE A 157 14.23 -8.93 28.45
N MET A 158 14.92 -8.63 27.34
CA MET A 158 16.26 -9.17 27.06
C MET A 158 17.38 -8.13 27.19
N SER A 159 17.08 -6.83 27.14
CA SER A 159 18.10 -5.78 27.15
C SER A 159 17.66 -4.55 27.95
N ASN A 160 18.61 -3.93 28.67
CA ASN A 160 18.41 -2.58 29.18
C ASN A 160 18.46 -1.56 28.01
N VAL A 161 17.81 -0.40 28.18
CA VAL A 161 17.70 0.64 27.14
C VAL A 161 19.08 1.08 26.63
N ASN A 162 20.08 1.17 27.53
CA ASN A 162 21.43 1.63 27.19
C ASN A 162 22.15 0.67 26.25
N ASN A 163 22.04 -0.64 26.48
CA ASN A 163 22.63 -1.67 25.64
C ASN A 163 21.97 -1.68 24.27
N THR A 164 20.64 -1.52 24.18
CA THR A 164 19.96 -1.42 22.89
C THR A 164 20.36 -0.18 22.11
N ILE A 165 20.56 0.96 22.79
CA ILE A 165 21.08 2.18 22.16
C ILE A 165 22.48 1.94 21.60
N LEU A 166 23.38 1.31 22.39
CA LEU A 166 24.73 0.99 21.94
C LEU A 166 24.73 0.02 20.75
N ASP A 167 23.92 -1.04 20.81
CA ASP A 167 23.76 -2.01 19.72
C ASP A 167 23.20 -1.33 18.46
N ALA A 168 22.24 -0.41 18.62
CA ALA A 168 21.69 0.35 17.52
C ALA A 168 22.74 1.28 16.90
N HIS A 169 23.57 1.95 17.71
CA HIS A 169 24.69 2.74 17.23
C HIS A 169 25.72 1.89 16.48
N GLU A 170 26.09 0.72 17.02
CA GLU A 170 27.03 -0.19 16.37
C GLU A 170 26.48 -0.68 15.01
N LYS A 171 25.21 -1.10 14.96
CA LYS A 171 24.54 -1.56 13.74
C LYS A 171 24.43 -0.42 12.71
N ASN A 172 24.09 0.80 13.15
CA ASN A 172 24.06 1.99 12.29
C ASN A 172 25.43 2.33 11.70
N LEU A 173 26.52 2.18 12.46
CA LEU A 173 27.88 2.40 11.96
C LEU A 173 28.30 1.35 10.93
N LYS A 174 27.83 0.10 11.07
CA LYS A 174 28.17 -1.00 10.16
C LYS A 174 27.43 -0.95 8.82
N LEU A 175 26.15 -0.57 8.82
CA LEU A 175 25.26 -0.73 7.67
C LEU A 175 24.63 0.57 7.17
N GLY A 176 24.84 1.67 7.91
CA GLY A 176 24.19 2.94 7.65
C GLY A 176 22.83 3.02 8.34
N ALA A 177 22.53 4.22 8.86
CA ALA A 177 21.22 4.52 9.43
C ALA A 177 20.12 4.54 8.37
N PHE A 178 20.46 4.87 7.12
CA PHE A 178 19.50 4.94 6.01
C PHE A 178 19.84 3.89 4.97
N TYR A 179 18.79 3.27 4.43
CA TYR A 179 18.87 2.41 3.27
C TYR A 179 18.05 3.01 2.13
N LEU A 180 18.71 3.17 1.00
CA LEU A 180 18.17 3.72 -0.23
C LEU A 180 18.34 2.62 -1.28
N PRO A 181 17.29 1.84 -1.59
CA PRO A 181 17.43 0.80 -2.60
C PRO A 181 17.89 1.40 -3.93
N GLU A 182 18.80 0.71 -4.60
CA GLU A 182 19.35 1.14 -5.89
C GLU A 182 18.46 0.65 -7.04
N THR A 183 17.81 -0.49 -6.85
CA THR A 183 16.93 -1.14 -7.82
C THR A 183 15.64 -1.61 -7.14
N ASN A 184 14.63 -1.91 -7.96
CA ASN A 184 13.41 -2.61 -7.53
C ASN A 184 13.45 -4.09 -7.93
N ASN A 185 14.63 -4.63 -8.23
CA ASN A 185 14.80 -5.99 -8.70
C ASN A 185 14.73 -6.97 -7.52
N ILE A 186 13.96 -8.03 -7.72
CA ILE A 186 13.84 -9.17 -6.82
C ILE A 186 14.53 -10.36 -7.47
N ILE A 187 15.53 -10.92 -6.78
CA ILE A 187 16.37 -12.01 -7.28
C ILE A 187 15.85 -13.39 -6.91
N ASP A 188 15.05 -13.48 -5.85
CA ASP A 188 14.43 -14.72 -5.39
C ASP A 188 13.16 -14.44 -4.59
N PHE A 189 12.27 -15.42 -4.50
CA PHE A 189 11.07 -15.32 -3.68
C PHE A 189 10.56 -16.69 -3.26
N THR A 190 9.83 -16.72 -2.15
CA THR A 190 9.12 -17.91 -1.69
C THR A 190 7.72 -17.55 -1.21
N ILE A 191 6.83 -18.54 -1.20
CA ILE A 191 5.44 -18.39 -0.80
C ILE A 191 5.16 -19.39 0.31
N GLN A 192 4.58 -18.89 1.39
CA GLN A 192 4.04 -19.71 2.46
C GLN A 192 2.52 -19.64 2.43
N LYS A 193 1.87 -20.79 2.37
CA LYS A 193 0.43 -20.89 2.61
C LYS A 193 0.21 -20.99 4.13
N TYR A 194 -0.23 -19.89 4.74
CA TYR A 194 -0.31 -19.74 6.19
C TYR A 194 -1.61 -20.29 6.76
N ALA A 195 -2.74 -19.95 6.12
CA ALA A 195 -4.06 -20.44 6.47
C ALA A 195 -4.80 -20.92 5.22
N ASP A 196 -5.57 -22.00 5.38
CA ASP A 196 -6.46 -22.56 4.37
C ASP A 196 -7.54 -23.36 5.07
N ASP A 197 -8.46 -22.63 5.70
CA ASP A 197 -9.63 -23.22 6.35
C ASP A 197 -10.89 -22.91 5.54
N GLU A 198 -12.07 -23.16 6.11
CA GLU A 198 -13.34 -22.93 5.42
C GLU A 198 -13.62 -21.43 5.17
N ASP A 199 -12.92 -20.54 5.87
CA ASP A 199 -13.25 -19.13 6.01
C ASP A 199 -12.25 -18.27 5.26
N GLU A 200 -10.98 -18.63 5.37
CA GLU A 200 -9.86 -17.83 4.92
C GLU A 200 -8.82 -18.66 4.17
N LEU A 201 -8.25 -18.03 3.14
CA LEU A 201 -7.01 -18.46 2.51
C LEU A 201 -5.98 -17.34 2.64
N GLN A 202 -4.91 -17.58 3.40
CA GLN A 202 -3.83 -16.61 3.61
C GLN A 202 -2.52 -17.13 3.01
N TYR A 203 -1.90 -16.28 2.19
CA TYR A 203 -0.55 -16.44 1.67
C TYR A 203 0.38 -15.36 2.24
N GLU A 204 1.59 -15.75 2.55
CA GLU A 204 2.70 -14.84 2.84
C GLU A 204 3.76 -15.02 1.75
N VAL A 205 4.02 -13.95 1.01
CA VAL A 205 5.01 -13.92 -0.06
C VAL A 205 6.24 -13.15 0.41
N TYR A 206 7.38 -13.81 0.40
CA TYR A 206 8.65 -13.25 0.82
C TYR A 206 9.53 -12.99 -0.41
N LEU A 207 10.02 -11.76 -0.56
CA LEU A 207 10.79 -11.31 -1.72
C LEU A 207 12.23 -10.95 -1.29
N LEU A 208 13.24 -11.43 -2.00
CA LEU A 208 14.65 -11.08 -1.79
C LEU A 208 15.12 -10.06 -2.85
N THR A 209 15.56 -8.88 -2.43
CA THR A 209 16.14 -7.87 -3.34
C THR A 209 17.57 -8.22 -3.75
N GLU A 210 18.04 -7.62 -4.85
CA GLU A 210 19.45 -7.70 -5.28
C GLU A 210 20.45 -7.30 -4.18
N GLN A 211 20.07 -6.35 -3.32
CA GLN A 211 20.91 -5.84 -2.23
C GLN A 211 20.81 -6.69 -0.96
N GLY A 212 20.04 -7.78 -0.98
CA GLY A 212 19.92 -8.72 0.15
C GLY A 212 18.93 -8.26 1.23
N PHE A 213 17.90 -7.49 0.86
CA PHE A 213 16.78 -7.17 1.73
C PHE A 213 15.59 -8.08 1.46
N ILE A 214 14.83 -8.36 2.51
CA ILE A 214 13.67 -9.23 2.50
C ILE A 214 12.44 -8.34 2.68
N LEU A 215 11.46 -8.47 1.79
CA LEU A 215 10.13 -7.89 1.92
C LEU A 215 9.11 -8.99 2.17
N ASN A 216 8.00 -8.64 2.81
CA ASN A 216 6.88 -9.55 3.03
C ASN A 216 5.57 -8.90 2.58
N ILE A 217 4.78 -9.65 1.82
CA ILE A 217 3.44 -9.29 1.37
C ILE A 217 2.49 -10.37 1.86
N THR A 218 1.44 -9.98 2.54
CA THR A 218 0.35 -10.86 2.96
C THR A 218 -0.81 -10.70 2.00
N ILE A 219 -1.37 -11.82 1.53
CA ILE A 219 -2.56 -11.87 0.69
C ILE A 219 -3.58 -12.76 1.40
N ARG A 220 -4.71 -12.18 1.79
CA ARG A 220 -5.84 -12.88 2.42
C ARG A 220 -7.02 -12.91 1.47
N ARG A 221 -7.67 -14.06 1.36
CA ARG A 221 -8.89 -14.24 0.58
C ARG A 221 -9.99 -14.73 1.49
N ASN A 222 -11.07 -13.97 1.57
CA ASN A 222 -12.25 -14.36 2.34
C ASN A 222 -13.10 -15.33 1.49
N LYS A 223 -13.16 -16.60 1.88
CA LYS A 223 -13.96 -17.64 1.20
C LYS A 223 -15.44 -17.58 1.53
N LYS A 224 -15.80 -16.94 2.65
CA LYS A 224 -17.18 -16.73 3.11
C LYS A 224 -17.80 -15.44 2.59
N ILE A 225 -17.03 -14.55 1.98
CA ILE A 225 -17.48 -13.20 1.59
C ILE A 225 -18.78 -13.21 0.77
N LEU A 226 -18.95 -14.18 -0.13
CA LEU A 226 -20.18 -14.31 -0.92
C LEU A 226 -21.38 -14.72 -0.04
N LYS A 227 -21.17 -15.63 0.93
CA LYS A 227 -22.22 -16.05 1.87
C LYS A 227 -22.60 -14.90 2.81
N GLU A 228 -21.61 -14.16 3.31
CA GLU A 228 -21.81 -12.97 4.15
C GLU A 228 -22.60 -11.90 3.37
N LEU A 229 -22.16 -11.58 2.15
CA LEU A 229 -22.84 -10.65 1.27
C LEU A 229 -24.29 -11.06 0.97
N ILE A 230 -24.55 -12.34 0.71
CA ILE A 230 -25.91 -12.86 0.49
C ILE A 230 -26.75 -12.75 1.76
N SER A 231 -26.17 -13.01 2.93
CA SER A 231 -26.86 -12.86 4.21
C SER A 231 -27.30 -11.41 4.42
N ASP A 232 -26.39 -10.47 4.23
CA ASP A 232 -26.66 -9.04 4.43
C ASP A 232 -27.62 -8.50 3.36
N PHE A 233 -27.50 -8.97 2.11
CA PHE A 233 -28.50 -8.70 1.09
C PHE A 233 -29.89 -9.14 1.51
N ASN A 234 -30.05 -10.36 2.05
CA ASN A 234 -31.34 -10.87 2.48
C ASN A 234 -31.90 -10.03 3.62
N TYR A 235 -31.06 -9.62 4.56
CA TYR A 235 -31.45 -8.73 5.65
C TYR A 235 -32.04 -7.42 5.11
N HIS A 236 -31.36 -6.75 4.17
CA HIS A 236 -31.86 -5.51 3.57
C HIS A 236 -33.12 -5.72 2.72
N LEU A 237 -33.22 -6.85 2.02
CA LEU A 237 -34.42 -7.17 1.24
C LEU A 237 -35.64 -7.38 2.15
N GLU A 238 -35.46 -8.06 3.30
CA GLU A 238 -36.53 -8.20 4.30
C GLU A 238 -36.87 -6.87 4.97
N ASP A 239 -35.90 -5.99 5.21
CA ASP A 239 -36.16 -4.61 5.65
C ASP A 239 -37.06 -3.89 4.61
N LEU A 240 -36.74 -3.97 3.32
CA LEU A 240 -37.55 -3.36 2.27
C LEU A 240 -38.98 -3.91 2.23
N LYS A 241 -39.16 -5.23 2.39
CA LYS A 241 -40.48 -5.86 2.48
C LYS A 241 -41.27 -5.33 3.67
N TYR A 242 -40.63 -5.24 4.84
CA TYR A 242 -41.25 -4.67 6.03
C TYR A 242 -41.74 -3.23 5.77
N TYR A 243 -40.89 -2.37 5.19
CA TYR A 243 -41.28 -1.01 4.83
C TYR A 243 -42.39 -0.98 3.79
N GLN A 244 -42.35 -1.85 2.78
CA GLN A 244 -43.39 -1.94 1.75
C GLN A 244 -44.76 -2.27 2.34
N GLU A 245 -44.82 -3.21 3.29
CA GLU A 245 -46.06 -3.66 3.91
C GLU A 245 -46.61 -2.70 4.96
N ASN A 246 -45.73 -2.07 5.75
CA ASN A 246 -46.13 -1.36 6.98
C ASN A 246 -45.98 0.16 6.90
N VAL A 247 -45.17 0.68 5.97
CA VAL A 247 -44.79 2.11 5.93
C VAL A 247 -45.20 2.74 4.61
N PHE A 248 -44.80 2.15 3.48
CA PHE A 248 -45.08 2.70 2.15
C PHE A 248 -46.51 2.44 1.68
N ASN A 249 -47.28 1.60 2.40
CA ASN A 249 -48.68 1.34 2.12
C ASN A 249 -49.58 2.59 2.22
N GLU A 250 -49.15 3.62 2.97
CA GLU A 250 -49.81 4.93 3.05
C GLU A 250 -49.79 5.69 1.70
N PHE A 251 -48.84 5.37 0.82
CA PHE A 251 -48.60 6.06 -0.44
C PHE A 251 -48.56 5.07 -1.62
N PRO A 252 -49.65 4.96 -2.43
CA PRO A 252 -49.76 3.92 -3.47
C PRO A 252 -48.60 3.87 -4.48
N GLU A 253 -48.04 5.03 -4.84
CA GLU A 253 -46.90 5.12 -5.77
C GLU A 253 -45.62 4.52 -5.16
N LEU A 254 -45.33 4.80 -3.89
CA LEU A 254 -44.17 4.23 -3.18
C LEU A 254 -44.35 2.73 -2.92
N SER A 255 -45.57 2.31 -2.58
CA SER A 255 -45.90 0.89 -2.43
C SER A 255 -45.70 0.12 -3.74
N ALA A 256 -46.15 0.67 -4.88
CA ALA A 256 -45.94 0.07 -6.20
C ALA A 256 -44.46 0.01 -6.59
N LYS A 257 -43.72 1.10 -6.35
CA LYS A 257 -42.28 1.17 -6.64
C LYS A 257 -41.48 0.17 -5.80
N SER A 258 -41.69 0.15 -4.49
CA SER A 258 -41.01 -0.79 -3.58
C SER A 258 -41.33 -2.26 -3.94
N LYS A 259 -42.58 -2.58 -4.28
CA LYS A 259 -42.95 -3.92 -4.76
C LYS A 259 -42.23 -4.31 -6.05
N ALA A 260 -42.08 -3.38 -7.00
CA ALA A 260 -41.32 -3.61 -8.23
C ALA A 260 -39.83 -3.88 -7.91
N SER A 261 -39.22 -3.07 -7.04
CA SER A 261 -37.83 -3.25 -6.60
C SER A 261 -37.62 -4.59 -5.89
N ILE A 262 -38.55 -5.02 -5.02
CA ILE A 262 -38.48 -6.33 -4.35
C ILE A 262 -38.49 -7.47 -5.38
N ASN A 263 -39.42 -7.45 -6.33
CA ASN A 263 -39.52 -8.49 -7.37
C ASN A 263 -38.26 -8.55 -8.24
N GLU A 264 -37.71 -7.39 -8.61
CA GLU A 264 -36.47 -7.31 -9.38
C GLU A 264 -35.28 -7.85 -8.57
N ALA A 265 -35.20 -7.51 -7.28
CA ALA A 265 -34.17 -7.98 -6.35
C ALA A 265 -34.18 -9.50 -6.22
N GLU A 266 -35.36 -10.10 -6.01
CA GLU A 266 -35.52 -11.56 -5.89
C GLU A 266 -35.17 -12.29 -7.19
N THR A 267 -35.58 -11.74 -8.33
CA THR A 267 -35.26 -12.29 -9.65
C THR A 267 -33.75 -12.28 -9.90
N LYS A 268 -33.09 -11.13 -9.67
CA LYS A 268 -31.64 -10.99 -9.87
C LYS A 268 -30.84 -11.81 -8.87
N LYS A 269 -31.27 -11.92 -7.61
CA LYS A 269 -30.62 -12.76 -6.59
C LYS A 269 -30.49 -14.20 -7.07
N ALA A 270 -31.54 -14.78 -7.64
CA ALA A 270 -31.51 -16.15 -8.13
C ALA A 270 -30.48 -16.36 -9.26
N LEU A 271 -30.26 -15.34 -10.10
CA LEU A 271 -29.26 -15.36 -11.16
C LEU A 271 -27.84 -15.16 -10.63
N TYR A 272 -27.67 -14.35 -9.59
CA TYR A 272 -26.36 -13.86 -9.14
C TYR A 272 -25.80 -14.57 -7.91
N MET A 273 -26.53 -15.51 -7.30
CA MET A 273 -26.15 -16.17 -6.04
C MET A 273 -24.78 -16.89 -6.04
N ASN A 274 -24.18 -17.14 -7.21
CA ASN A 274 -22.88 -17.79 -7.35
C ASN A 274 -21.79 -16.86 -7.91
N ASP A 275 -22.10 -15.59 -8.15
CA ASP A 275 -21.21 -14.60 -8.73
C ASP A 275 -21.08 -13.41 -7.78
N PHE A 276 -19.91 -13.26 -7.18
CA PHE A 276 -19.66 -12.21 -6.19
C PHE A 276 -19.87 -10.80 -6.75
N ASP A 277 -19.39 -10.52 -7.96
CA ASP A 277 -19.42 -9.17 -8.52
C ASP A 277 -20.84 -8.75 -8.89
N GLN A 278 -21.61 -9.68 -9.46
CA GLN A 278 -23.03 -9.46 -9.75
C GLN A 278 -23.84 -9.33 -8.47
N MET A 279 -23.59 -10.19 -7.48
CA MET A 279 -24.26 -10.13 -6.19
C MET A 279 -23.95 -8.82 -5.45
N TYR A 280 -22.70 -8.35 -5.50
CA TYR A 280 -22.28 -7.13 -4.82
C TYR A 280 -22.86 -5.89 -5.51
N THR A 281 -22.95 -5.90 -6.84
CA THR A 281 -23.65 -4.87 -7.61
C THR A 281 -25.13 -4.81 -7.22
N LEU A 282 -25.79 -5.97 -7.11
CA LEU A 282 -27.18 -6.06 -6.67
C LEU A 282 -27.37 -5.57 -5.23
N PHE A 283 -26.44 -5.90 -4.34
CA PHE A 283 -26.42 -5.43 -2.96
C PHE A 283 -26.30 -3.90 -2.84
N LYS A 284 -25.41 -3.27 -3.63
CA LYS A 284 -25.32 -1.80 -3.67
C LYS A 284 -26.61 -1.17 -4.19
N TRP A 285 -27.17 -1.75 -5.24
CA TRP A 285 -28.42 -1.26 -5.83
C TRP A 285 -29.57 -1.32 -4.83
N ILE A 286 -29.78 -2.45 -4.14
CA ILE A 286 -30.91 -2.55 -3.19
C ILE A 286 -30.75 -1.60 -2.01
N ASN A 287 -29.53 -1.40 -1.51
CA ASN A 287 -29.25 -0.41 -0.46
C ASN A 287 -29.61 1.01 -0.92
N ASN A 288 -29.24 1.38 -2.14
CA ASN A 288 -29.61 2.67 -2.69
C ASN A 288 -31.13 2.79 -2.84
N GLU A 289 -31.81 1.79 -3.42
CA GLU A 289 -33.27 1.81 -3.58
C GLU A 289 -34.01 1.98 -2.24
N ILE A 290 -33.59 1.25 -1.20
CA ILE A 290 -34.19 1.37 0.15
C ILE A 290 -34.09 2.81 0.65
N ASN A 291 -32.91 3.43 0.50
CA ASN A 291 -32.69 4.78 0.99
C ASN A 291 -33.43 5.84 0.16
N ASP A 292 -33.53 5.64 -1.15
CA ASP A 292 -34.32 6.50 -2.05
C ASP A 292 -35.80 6.46 -1.66
N LEU A 293 -36.34 5.26 -1.41
CA LEU A 293 -37.72 5.08 -0.99
C LEU A 293 -37.98 5.67 0.41
N LYS A 294 -37.07 5.48 1.37
CA LYS A 294 -37.16 6.09 2.71
C LYS A 294 -37.12 7.62 2.63
N TYR A 295 -36.27 8.17 1.77
CA TYR A 295 -36.19 9.61 1.54
C TYR A 295 -37.47 10.17 0.93
N GLU A 296 -38.01 9.55 -0.13
CA GLU A 296 -39.27 9.99 -0.74
C GLU A 296 -40.45 9.88 0.23
N TYR A 297 -40.52 8.81 1.03
CA TYR A 297 -41.51 8.68 2.09
C TYR A 297 -41.42 9.83 3.11
N ASN A 298 -40.23 10.13 3.62
CA ASN A 298 -40.04 11.22 4.57
C ASN A 298 -40.40 12.57 3.96
N LYS A 299 -40.07 12.80 2.70
CA LYS A 299 -40.45 14.01 1.96
C LYS A 299 -41.97 14.15 1.81
N MET A 300 -42.67 13.04 1.58
CA MET A 300 -44.14 13.04 1.49
C MET A 300 -44.82 13.22 2.87
N LYS A 301 -44.27 12.61 3.92
CA LYS A 301 -44.88 12.62 5.26
C LYS A 301 -44.50 13.83 6.11
N TYR A 302 -43.26 14.32 5.95
CA TYR A 302 -42.63 15.38 6.75
C TYR A 302 -41.87 16.35 5.82
N PRO A 303 -42.57 17.10 4.96
CA PRO A 303 -41.94 17.95 3.95
C PRO A 303 -41.11 19.10 4.56
N GLU A 304 -41.49 19.60 5.74
CA GLU A 304 -40.79 20.70 6.43
C GLU A 304 -39.47 20.25 7.07
N GLU A 305 -39.32 18.96 7.38
CA GLU A 305 -38.15 18.40 8.06
C GLU A 305 -37.14 17.79 7.07
N THR A 306 -37.58 17.47 5.85
CA THR A 306 -36.78 16.72 4.87
C THR A 306 -36.05 17.65 3.92
N THR A 307 -34.85 18.09 4.30
CA THR A 307 -34.05 19.03 3.48
C THR A 307 -33.02 18.35 2.60
N ASN A 308 -32.40 17.24 3.05
CA ASN A 308 -31.34 16.55 2.30
C ASN A 308 -31.51 15.03 2.34
N LYS A 309 -31.14 14.37 1.23
CA LYS A 309 -31.05 12.91 1.18
C LYS A 309 -29.83 12.46 2.00
N PRO A 310 -30.00 11.57 2.98
CA PRO A 310 -28.87 11.10 3.78
C PRO A 310 -27.86 10.36 2.90
N GLU A 311 -26.58 10.62 3.15
CA GLU A 311 -25.49 9.85 2.55
C GLU A 311 -25.40 8.48 3.23
N ILE A 312 -25.26 7.42 2.43
CA ILE A 312 -25.34 6.05 2.90
C ILE A 312 -23.92 5.49 2.94
N SER A 313 -23.48 5.09 4.13
CA SER A 313 -22.31 4.25 4.26
C SER A 313 -22.70 2.81 3.91
N ILE A 314 -22.32 2.36 2.71
CA ILE A 314 -22.50 0.97 2.30
C ILE A 314 -21.28 0.18 2.75
N THR A 315 -21.48 -0.94 3.45
CA THR A 315 -20.41 -1.87 3.82
C THR A 315 -19.62 -2.29 2.58
N GLU A 316 -18.31 -2.11 2.62
CA GLU A 316 -17.41 -2.52 1.55
C GLU A 316 -17.00 -3.99 1.75
N TYR A 317 -17.36 -4.86 0.82
CA TYR A 317 -16.96 -6.27 0.85
C TYR A 317 -15.72 -6.45 -0.01
N LYS A 318 -14.63 -6.88 0.61
CA LYS A 318 -13.36 -7.14 -0.09
C LYS A 318 -13.15 -8.65 -0.19
N LYS A 319 -13.14 -9.16 -1.42
CA LYS A 319 -12.85 -10.57 -1.70
C LYS A 319 -11.40 -10.93 -1.34
N VAL A 320 -10.50 -9.97 -1.53
CA VAL A 320 -9.07 -10.11 -1.28
C VAL A 320 -8.56 -8.88 -0.55
N GLU A 321 -7.80 -9.12 0.50
CA GLU A 321 -7.03 -8.10 1.21
C GLU A 321 -5.55 -8.37 0.98
N ILE A 322 -4.83 -7.32 0.57
CA ILE A 322 -3.39 -7.37 0.39
C ILE A 322 -2.80 -6.39 1.37
N SER A 323 -1.72 -6.76 2.02
CA SER A 323 -1.02 -5.88 2.94
C SER A 323 0.47 -6.11 2.85
N THR A 324 1.22 -5.03 2.67
CA THR A 324 2.68 -5.02 2.74
C THR A 324 3.09 -4.37 4.05
N LEU A 325 4.12 -4.90 4.71
CA LEU A 325 4.62 -4.24 5.91
C LEU A 325 5.42 -2.99 5.54
N PRO A 326 5.36 -1.89 6.32
CA PRO A 326 6.17 -0.69 6.11
C PRO A 326 7.65 -0.92 6.50
N TYR A 327 8.10 -2.17 6.45
CA TYR A 327 9.40 -2.61 6.93
C TYR A 327 10.02 -3.59 5.94
N ILE A 328 11.34 -3.54 5.88
CA ILE A 328 12.16 -4.52 5.20
C ILE A 328 13.22 -5.05 6.17
N TRP A 329 13.77 -6.22 5.88
CA TRP A 329 14.73 -6.87 6.75
C TRP A 329 16.01 -7.29 6.03
N THR A 330 17.11 -7.40 6.75
CA THR A 330 18.34 -8.01 6.23
C THR A 330 19.16 -8.61 7.36
N PHE A 331 20.18 -9.39 7.02
CA PHE A 331 21.23 -9.81 7.94
C PHE A 331 22.55 -9.13 7.57
N ASP A 332 23.41 -8.87 8.55
CA ASP A 332 24.69 -8.18 8.32
C ASP A 332 25.57 -8.88 7.26
N LYS A 333 25.74 -10.21 7.36
CA LYS A 333 26.53 -10.95 6.36
C LYS A 333 25.81 -11.06 5.02
N LEU A 334 24.47 -11.10 5.00
CA LEU A 334 23.70 -11.12 3.76
C LEU A 334 23.88 -9.82 3.00
N TYR A 335 23.73 -8.68 3.68
CA TYR A 335 23.95 -7.36 3.08
C TYR A 335 25.36 -7.21 2.49
N LYS A 336 26.38 -7.78 3.15
CA LYS A 336 27.79 -7.72 2.71
C LYS A 336 28.18 -8.75 1.64
N ALA A 337 27.41 -9.83 1.47
CA ALA A 337 27.78 -10.91 0.54
C ALA A 337 27.82 -10.43 -0.92
N GLU A 338 28.84 -10.79 -1.70
CA GLU A 338 28.89 -10.41 -3.13
C GLU A 338 27.80 -11.13 -3.95
N ASN A 339 27.60 -12.43 -3.69
CA ASN A 339 26.56 -13.23 -4.34
C ASN A 339 25.50 -13.66 -3.31
N LYS A 340 24.35 -12.97 -3.33
CA LYS A 340 23.26 -13.21 -2.38
C LYS A 340 22.65 -14.61 -2.50
N LEU A 341 22.44 -15.08 -3.74
CA LEU A 341 21.78 -16.37 -4.02
C LEU A 341 22.63 -17.57 -3.59
N ASN A 342 23.96 -17.47 -3.71
CA ASN A 342 24.85 -18.52 -3.21
C ASN A 342 24.97 -18.51 -1.68
N PHE A 343 24.80 -17.35 -1.08
CA PHE A 343 24.99 -17.17 0.35
C PHE A 343 23.72 -17.51 1.14
N PHE A 344 22.55 -17.09 0.66
CA PHE A 344 21.29 -17.09 1.41
C PHE A 344 20.14 -17.71 0.62
N ASP A 345 19.39 -18.56 1.30
CA ASP A 345 18.20 -19.23 0.79
C ASP A 345 16.96 -18.67 1.49
N ILE A 346 16.12 -17.94 0.73
CA ILE A 346 14.91 -17.31 1.28
C ILE A 346 13.86 -18.35 1.68
N LYS A 347 13.83 -19.51 1.04
CA LYS A 347 12.95 -20.61 1.43
C LYS A 347 13.42 -21.19 2.77
N GLN A 348 14.71 -21.44 2.93
CA GLN A 348 15.27 -21.88 4.21
C GLN A 348 14.97 -20.86 5.32
N PHE A 349 15.10 -19.56 5.04
CA PHE A 349 14.74 -18.50 5.99
C PHE A 349 13.30 -18.63 6.49
N VAL A 350 12.33 -18.79 5.59
CA VAL A 350 10.93 -18.98 5.98
C VAL A 350 10.76 -20.28 6.77
N GLU A 351 11.42 -21.37 6.36
CA GLU A 351 11.39 -22.67 7.02
C GLU A 351 11.91 -22.70 8.46
N THR A 352 12.86 -21.80 8.79
CA THR A 352 13.54 -21.75 10.10
C THR A 352 13.11 -20.57 10.98
N SER A 353 12.70 -19.44 10.41
CA SER A 353 12.35 -18.23 11.17
C SER A 353 10.86 -18.07 11.46
N LYS A 354 10.01 -18.83 10.75
CA LYS A 354 8.56 -18.78 10.92
C LYS A 354 8.08 -20.09 11.47
N SER A 355 7.37 -20.03 12.60
CA SER A 355 6.60 -21.15 13.11
C SER A 355 5.53 -21.50 12.08
N PHE A 356 5.72 -22.60 11.33
CA PHE A 356 4.61 -23.15 10.56
C PHE A 356 3.57 -23.60 11.57
N LYS A 357 2.30 -23.33 11.32
CA LYS A 357 1.19 -23.81 12.16
C LYS A 357 1.31 -25.32 12.46
N ASN A 358 1.94 -26.08 11.55
CA ASN A 358 2.12 -27.53 11.61
C ASN A 358 3.56 -27.99 11.95
N LYS A 359 4.51 -27.08 12.22
CA LYS A 359 5.88 -27.46 12.61
C LYS A 359 6.16 -26.90 14.01
N PRO A 360 6.58 -27.73 14.98
CA PRO A 360 6.98 -27.23 16.29
C PRO A 360 8.11 -26.22 16.10
N ASN A 361 8.04 -25.10 16.83
CA ASN A 361 9.06 -24.06 16.76
C ASN A 361 10.40 -24.66 17.24
N ASN A 362 11.36 -24.78 16.33
CA ASN A 362 12.71 -25.25 16.67
C ASN A 362 13.63 -24.04 16.87
N ARG A 363 13.63 -23.52 18.11
CA ARG A 363 14.44 -22.37 18.50
C ARG A 363 15.93 -22.59 18.23
N SER A 364 16.44 -23.81 18.32
CA SER A 364 17.84 -24.12 18.04
C SER A 364 18.18 -23.89 16.56
N ASP A 365 17.32 -24.35 15.64
CA ASP A 365 17.51 -24.13 14.20
C ASP A 365 17.45 -22.64 13.86
N GLU A 366 16.52 -21.89 14.47
CA GLU A 366 16.40 -20.45 14.28
C GLU A 366 17.68 -19.72 14.74
N VAL A 367 18.21 -20.07 15.92
CA VAL A 367 19.46 -19.47 16.45
C VAL A 367 20.64 -19.80 15.54
N LEU A 368 20.82 -21.06 15.16
CA LEU A 368 21.91 -21.47 14.26
C LEU A 368 21.80 -20.80 12.89
N PHE A 369 20.58 -20.64 12.37
CA PHE A 369 20.32 -19.91 11.14
C PHE A 369 20.74 -18.44 11.29
N LYS A 370 20.29 -17.75 12.34
CA LYS A 370 20.66 -16.35 12.62
C LYS A 370 22.19 -16.18 12.73
N GLU A 371 22.85 -17.03 13.51
CA GLU A 371 24.32 -17.01 13.67
C GLU A 371 25.06 -17.18 12.34
N LYS A 372 24.59 -18.09 11.47
CA LYS A 372 25.14 -18.31 10.12
C LYS A 372 25.15 -17.01 9.32
N TYR A 373 24.09 -16.21 9.39
CA TYR A 373 23.91 -15.00 8.57
C TYR A 373 24.34 -13.69 9.25
N GLY A 374 24.89 -13.74 10.47
CA GLY A 374 25.44 -12.56 11.14
C GLY A 374 24.66 -12.09 12.37
N GLY A 375 23.92 -12.99 13.01
CA GLY A 375 23.18 -12.73 14.23
C GLY A 375 21.77 -12.24 13.94
N ASP A 376 21.40 -11.10 14.51
CA ASP A 376 20.03 -10.60 14.48
C ASP A 376 19.57 -10.18 13.09
N LEU A 377 18.27 -10.37 12.85
CA LEU A 377 17.58 -9.79 11.72
C LEU A 377 17.44 -8.28 11.94
N LEU A 378 17.98 -7.50 11.03
CA LEU A 378 17.98 -6.04 11.07
C LEU A 378 16.75 -5.52 10.35
N LYS A 379 16.07 -4.55 10.96
CA LYS A 379 14.80 -4.01 10.49
C LYS A 379 14.97 -2.57 10.06
N TYR A 380 14.43 -2.23 8.90
CA TYR A 380 14.41 -0.87 8.36
C TYR A 380 12.97 -0.45 8.07
N GLY A 381 12.55 0.71 8.57
CA GLY A 381 11.20 1.26 8.38
C GLY A 381 11.15 2.29 7.26
N LEU A 382 10.09 2.23 6.46
CA LEU A 382 9.81 3.19 5.39
C LEU A 382 9.57 4.58 5.99
N ILE A 383 10.34 5.59 5.59
CA ILE A 383 10.19 6.96 6.12
C ILE A 383 9.86 8.02 5.07
N HIS A 384 10.28 7.83 3.82
CA HIS A 384 10.17 8.88 2.81
C HIS A 384 10.32 8.33 1.38
N LEU A 385 10.10 9.23 0.41
CA LEU A 385 10.36 9.03 -1.02
C LEU A 385 11.32 10.12 -1.51
N LYS A 386 12.32 9.77 -2.32
CA LYS A 386 13.43 10.67 -2.75
C LYS A 386 12.98 11.87 -3.56
#